data_AF-A0A7I5EE67-F1
#
_entry.id   AF-A0A7I5EE67-F1
#
_cell.length_a   1.000
_cell.length_b   1.000
_cell.length_c   1.000
_cell.angle_alpha   90.00
_cell.angle_beta   90.00
_cell.angle_gamma   90.00
#
_symmetry.space_group_name_H-M   'P 1'
#
loop_
_entity.id
_entity.type
_entity.pdbx_description
1 polymer ?
#
loop_
_entity_poly.entity_id
_entity_poly.type
_entity_poly.pdbx_seq_one_letter_code
_entity_poly.pdbx_strand_id
1 'polypeptide(L)'
;MVADIQKAFLQIRLPKEHRDVTRFLWVKNPFLPCTGDNLKYFRFCRVPFGMNASPAILKRSILKHIEQSQSDIASELSNSHYVDNVLLGGSTADELLKKYSESKRLLSSIGTNLRDCLSNSATVNKNIAESDRAASTEIKVLGMQWNAIGDTITLGCIEKQANKTSKKQFSASSVDIVTIILAYYHR
;
A
#
# COMPACT_ATOMS: atom_id res chain seq x y z
N MET A 1 7.29 -11.62 -5.43
CA MET A 1 7.30 -10.21 -5.86
C MET A 1 6.46 -9.39 -4.90
N VAL A 2 6.89 -8.17 -4.62
CA VAL A 2 6.08 -7.16 -3.93
C VAL A 2 5.83 -5.99 -4.86
N ALA A 3 4.70 -5.29 -4.68
CA ALA A 3 4.33 -4.13 -5.47
C ALA A 3 3.40 -3.19 -4.67
N ASP A 4 3.39 -1.91 -5.02
CA ASP A 4 2.48 -0.91 -4.47
C ASP A 4 1.32 -0.63 -5.44
N ILE A 5 0.12 -0.39 -4.90
CA ILE A 5 -1.02 0.10 -5.67
C ILE A 5 -0.96 1.64 -5.72
N GLN A 6 -0.68 2.16 -6.91
CA GLN A 6 -0.53 3.58 -7.14
C GLN A 6 -1.81 4.36 -6.80
N LYS A 7 -1.68 5.36 -5.91
CA LYS A 7 -2.73 6.34 -5.57
C LYS A 7 -4.06 5.69 -5.14
N ALA A 8 -4.00 4.53 -4.50
CA ALA A 8 -5.15 3.69 -4.21
C ALA A 8 -6.29 4.44 -3.46
N PHE A 9 -5.94 5.21 -2.42
CA PHE A 9 -6.91 6.01 -1.66
C PHE A 9 -7.60 7.12 -2.48
N LEU A 10 -6.89 7.71 -3.45
CA LEU A 10 -7.42 8.80 -4.28
C LEU A 10 -8.45 8.31 -5.31
N GLN A 11 -8.52 7.00 -5.56
CA GLN A 11 -9.55 6.43 -6.42
C GLN A 11 -10.92 6.34 -5.72
N ILE A 12 -10.96 6.37 -4.39
CA ILE A 12 -12.19 6.14 -3.63
C ILE A 12 -12.86 7.46 -3.29
N ARG A 13 -14.08 7.66 -3.81
CA ARG A 13 -14.89 8.85 -3.53
C ARG A 13 -15.51 8.76 -2.14
N LEU A 14 -15.38 9.84 -1.38
CA LEU A 14 -16.17 10.01 -0.16
C LEU A 14 -17.61 10.42 -0.53
N PRO A 15 -18.63 9.76 0.06
CA PRO A 15 -20.01 10.23 0.02
C PRO A 15 -20.10 11.67 0.51
N LYS A 16 -20.99 12.49 -0.09
CA LYS A 16 -21.04 13.94 0.17
C LYS A 16 -21.26 14.25 1.65
N GLU A 17 -22.09 13.43 2.30
CA GLU A 17 -22.43 13.44 3.72
C GLU A 17 -21.22 13.22 4.65
N HIS A 18 -20.19 12.50 4.19
CA HIS A 18 -18.98 12.22 4.98
C HIS A 18 -17.81 13.17 4.66
N ARG A 19 -17.95 14.07 3.69
CA ARG A 19 -16.85 15.02 3.37
C ARG A 19 -16.67 16.08 4.44
N ASP A 20 -17.69 16.34 5.23
CA ASP A 20 -17.65 17.41 6.22
C ASP A 20 -16.72 17.10 7.40
N VAL A 21 -16.59 15.81 7.73
CA VAL A 21 -15.69 15.33 8.79
C VAL A 21 -14.23 15.24 8.35
N THR A 22 -13.93 15.55 7.08
CA THR A 22 -12.56 15.55 6.52
C THR A 22 -12.07 16.96 6.19
N ARG A 23 -12.57 17.96 6.92
CA ARG A 23 -12.13 19.34 6.77
C ARG A 23 -10.71 19.53 7.30
N PHE A 24 -9.95 20.39 6.62
CA PHE A 24 -8.65 20.85 7.10
C PHE A 24 -8.48 22.34 6.79
N LEU A 25 -7.67 23.00 7.61
CA LEU A 25 -7.30 24.38 7.42
C LEU A 25 -6.03 24.47 6.58
N TRP A 26 -5.96 25.48 5.73
CA TRP A 26 -4.81 25.82 4.91
C TRP A 26 -4.46 27.28 5.13
N VAL A 27 -3.23 27.53 5.53
CA VAL A 27 -2.68 28.89 5.68
C VAL A 27 -1.96 29.25 4.38
N LYS A 28 -2.38 30.33 3.73
CA LYS A 28 -1.78 30.74 2.44
C LYS A 28 -0.33 31.21 2.63
N ASN A 29 -0.10 32.05 3.64
CA ASN A 29 1.21 32.56 4.00
C ASN A 29 1.49 32.24 5.48
N PRO A 30 2.46 31.35 5.77
CA PRO A 30 2.76 30.92 7.13
C PRO A 30 3.40 32.03 7.99
N PHE A 31 3.84 33.14 7.39
CA PHE A 31 4.43 34.29 8.09
C PHE A 31 3.41 35.35 8.49
N LEU A 32 2.16 35.23 8.04
CA LEU A 32 1.07 36.13 8.40
C LEU A 32 0.16 35.49 9.47
N PRO A 33 -0.56 36.27 10.28
CA PRO A 33 -1.52 35.74 11.25
C PRO A 33 -2.52 34.78 10.60
N CYS A 34 -2.89 33.70 11.31
CA CYS A 34 -3.86 32.69 10.88
C CYS A 34 -5.32 33.21 10.96
N THR A 35 -5.62 34.33 10.31
CA THR A 35 -6.91 35.01 10.37
C THR A 35 -7.36 35.52 9.00
N GLY A 36 -8.66 35.79 8.86
CA GLY A 36 -9.25 36.35 7.65
C GLY A 36 -8.88 35.58 6.38
N ASP A 37 -8.51 36.31 5.33
CA ASP A 37 -8.21 35.76 4.01
C ASP A 37 -6.94 34.89 3.96
N ASN A 38 -6.10 34.93 4.99
CA ASN A 38 -4.91 34.06 5.07
C ASN A 38 -5.29 32.61 5.42
N LEU A 39 -6.46 32.39 6.04
CA LEU A 39 -6.95 31.09 6.44
C LEU A 39 -8.04 30.60 5.48
N LYS A 40 -7.82 29.44 4.84
CA LYS A 40 -8.82 28.74 4.03
C LYS A 40 -9.19 27.42 4.67
N TYR A 41 -10.42 26.96 4.45
CA TYR A 41 -10.82 25.60 4.77
C TYR A 41 -11.05 24.81 3.48
N PHE A 42 -10.60 23.56 3.50
CA PHE A 42 -10.80 22.59 2.44
C PHE A 42 -11.43 21.34 3.04
N ARG A 43 -11.96 20.47 2.18
CA ARG A 43 -12.49 19.16 2.56
C ARG A 43 -12.07 18.12 1.54
N PHE A 44 -11.78 16.91 1.99
CA PHE A 44 -11.44 15.85 1.06
C PHE A 44 -12.68 15.33 0.33
N CYS A 45 -12.56 15.15 -0.99
CA CYS A 45 -13.58 14.48 -1.82
C CYS A 45 -13.24 13.00 -2.07
N ARG A 46 -12.10 12.56 -1.57
CA ARG A 46 -11.55 11.21 -1.66
C ARG A 46 -11.07 10.77 -0.28
N VAL A 47 -10.86 9.48 -0.08
CA VAL A 47 -10.35 8.97 1.19
C VAL A 47 -8.94 9.57 1.43
N PRO A 48 -8.72 10.34 2.51
CA PRO A 48 -7.42 10.92 2.80
C PRO A 48 -6.49 9.90 3.46
N PHE A 49 -5.19 10.14 3.36
CA PHE A 49 -4.20 9.41 4.14
C PHE A 49 -4.30 9.81 5.62
N GLY A 50 -4.02 8.86 6.52
CA GLY A 50 -3.91 9.13 7.96
C GLY A 50 -5.20 9.06 8.77
N MET A 51 -6.37 8.78 8.15
CA MET A 51 -7.53 8.38 8.94
C MET A 51 -7.45 6.90 9.31
N ASN A 52 -7.85 6.58 10.54
CA ASN A 52 -7.94 5.20 11.04
C ASN A 52 -8.79 4.29 10.15
N ALA A 53 -9.86 4.81 9.57
CA ALA A 53 -10.78 4.05 8.71
C ALA A 53 -10.29 3.93 7.25
N SER A 54 -9.32 4.74 6.81
CA SER A 54 -8.87 4.74 5.41
C SER A 54 -8.41 3.38 4.92
N PRO A 55 -7.57 2.62 5.65
CA PRO A 55 -7.14 1.29 5.22
C PRO A 55 -8.29 0.31 5.03
N ALA A 56 -9.27 0.32 5.94
CA ALA A 56 -10.44 -0.56 5.86
C ALA A 56 -11.33 -0.20 4.67
N ILE A 57 -11.57 1.10 4.43
CA ILE A 57 -12.32 1.58 3.27
C ILE A 57 -11.62 1.18 1.97
N LEU A 58 -10.29 1.33 1.92
CA LEU A 58 -9.48 0.96 0.77
C LEU A 58 -9.59 -0.54 0.46
N LYS A 59 -9.29 -1.38 1.46
CA LYS A 59 -9.40 -2.84 1.36
C LYS A 59 -10.77 -3.26 0.86
N ARG A 60 -11.86 -2.78 1.49
CA ARG A 60 -13.21 -3.18 1.10
C ARG A 60 -13.59 -2.72 -0.31
N SER A 61 -13.12 -1.55 -0.72
CA SER A 61 -13.39 -1.02 -2.06
C SER A 61 -12.67 -1.83 -3.14
N ILE A 62 -11.39 -2.17 -2.92
CA ILE A 62 -10.61 -3.01 -3.83
C ILE A 62 -11.21 -4.42 -3.90
N LEU A 63 -11.45 -5.05 -2.75
CA LEU A 63 -12.05 -6.40 -2.67
C LEU A 63 -13.36 -6.49 -3.45
N LYS A 64 -14.25 -5.50 -3.30
CA LYS A 64 -15.53 -5.49 -4.02
C LYS A 64 -15.36 -5.54 -5.54
N HIS A 65 -14.35 -4.88 -6.09
CA HIS A 65 -14.11 -4.89 -7.54
C HIS A 65 -13.37 -6.16 -7.98
N ILE A 66 -12.44 -6.64 -7.16
CA ILE A 66 -11.70 -7.88 -7.41
C ILE A 66 -12.64 -9.08 -7.40
N GLU A 67 -13.53 -9.21 -6.41
CA GLU A 67 -14.54 -10.28 -6.32
C GLU A 67 -15.49 -10.31 -7.53
N GLN A 68 -15.69 -9.18 -8.21
CA GLN A 68 -16.54 -9.10 -9.41
C GLN A 68 -15.86 -9.66 -10.67
N SER A 69 -14.53 -9.75 -10.72
CA SER A 69 -13.83 -10.22 -11.93
C SER A 69 -13.79 -11.75 -12.08
N GLN A 70 -14.16 -12.50 -11.03
CA GLN A 70 -14.22 -13.98 -10.99
C GLN A 70 -12.99 -14.71 -11.56
N SER A 71 -11.81 -14.07 -11.53
CA SER A 71 -10.57 -14.62 -12.07
C SER A 71 -9.69 -15.23 -10.98
N ASP A 72 -8.85 -16.22 -11.30
CA ASP A 72 -7.93 -16.83 -10.32
C ASP A 72 -7.02 -15.79 -9.65
N ILE A 73 -6.51 -14.82 -10.42
CA ILE A 73 -5.67 -13.72 -9.90
C ILE A 73 -6.44 -12.84 -8.90
N ALA A 74 -7.76 -12.77 -9.00
CA ALA A 74 -8.59 -11.98 -8.09
C ALA A 74 -8.64 -12.62 -6.71
N SER A 75 -8.81 -13.95 -6.66
CA SER A 75 -8.73 -14.71 -5.43
C SER A 75 -7.34 -14.59 -4.79
N GLU A 76 -6.26 -14.64 -5.57
CA GLU A 76 -4.91 -14.44 -5.04
C GLU A 76 -4.73 -13.02 -4.48
N LEU A 77 -5.06 -11.98 -5.27
CA LEU A 77 -4.96 -10.58 -4.85
C LEU A 77 -5.83 -10.26 -3.62
N SER A 78 -7.00 -10.89 -3.49
CA SER A 78 -7.87 -10.70 -2.31
C SER A 78 -7.19 -11.16 -1.01
N ASN A 79 -6.36 -12.20 -1.09
CA ASN A 79 -5.63 -12.77 0.04
C ASN A 79 -4.26 -12.12 0.24
N SER A 80 -3.67 -11.56 -0.82
CA SER A 80 -2.30 -11.09 -0.84
C SER A 80 -2.11 -9.59 -0.71
N HIS A 81 -3.19 -8.80 -0.80
CA HIS A 81 -3.11 -7.36 -0.62
C HIS A 81 -3.15 -6.96 0.87
N TYR A 82 -2.22 -6.10 1.27
CA TYR A 82 -2.21 -5.42 2.56
C TYR A 82 -2.30 -3.91 2.36
N VAL A 83 -3.47 -3.33 2.61
CA VAL A 83 -3.76 -1.90 2.41
C VAL A 83 -3.47 -1.47 0.97
N ASP A 84 -2.27 -0.96 0.70
CA ASP A 84 -1.73 -0.53 -0.60
C ASP A 84 -0.61 -1.42 -1.14
N ASN A 85 -0.10 -2.39 -0.37
CA ASN A 85 0.92 -3.34 -0.82
C ASN A 85 0.26 -4.61 -1.38
N VAL A 86 0.90 -5.20 -2.39
CA VAL A 86 0.52 -6.46 -3.02
C VAL A 86 1.70 -7.41 -2.98
N LEU A 87 1.45 -8.64 -2.51
CA LEU A 87 2.40 -9.73 -2.57
C LEU A 87 1.96 -10.72 -3.65
N LEU A 88 2.86 -11.08 -4.58
CA LEU A 88 2.60 -12.08 -5.61
C LEU A 88 3.64 -13.19 -5.49
N GLY A 89 3.18 -14.43 -5.37
CA GLY A 89 4.03 -15.62 -5.33
C GLY A 89 3.98 -16.37 -6.67
N GLY A 90 5.04 -17.10 -7.00
CA GLY A 90 5.07 -17.98 -8.16
C GLY A 90 6.27 -18.91 -8.08
N SER A 91 6.10 -20.16 -8.50
CA SER A 91 7.15 -21.18 -8.46
C SER A 91 8.14 -21.02 -9.62
N THR A 92 7.76 -20.30 -10.68
CA THR A 92 8.61 -20.02 -11.84
C THR A 92 8.57 -18.53 -12.21
N ALA A 93 9.60 -18.06 -12.92
CA ALA A 93 9.65 -16.69 -13.42
C ALA A 93 8.47 -16.37 -14.35
N ASP A 94 8.11 -17.30 -15.22
CA ASP A 94 7.01 -17.13 -16.18
C ASP A 94 5.64 -17.05 -15.49
N GLU A 95 5.40 -17.91 -14.49
CA GLU A 95 4.18 -17.86 -13.69
C GLU A 95 4.06 -16.50 -12.98
N LEU A 96 5.15 -16.02 -12.37
CA LEU A 96 5.13 -14.76 -11.65
C LEU A 96 4.94 -13.55 -12.59
N LEU A 97 5.53 -13.57 -13.78
CA LEU A 97 5.32 -12.54 -14.81
C LEU A 97 3.89 -12.56 -15.37
N LYS A 98 3.29 -13.75 -15.53
CA LYS A 98 1.89 -13.89 -15.89
C LYS A 98 0.99 -13.27 -14.82
N LYS A 99 1.20 -13.61 -13.55
CA LYS A 99 0.47 -13.04 -12.41
C LYS A 99 0.61 -11.53 -12.32
N TYR A 100 1.81 -11.00 -12.52
CA TYR A 100 2.06 -9.55 -12.60
C TYR A 100 1.22 -8.90 -13.71
N SER A 101 1.23 -9.48 -14.91
CA SER A 101 0.51 -8.95 -16.08
C SER A 101 -1.02 -8.98 -15.87
N GLU A 102 -1.54 -10.08 -15.33
CA GLU A 102 -2.96 -10.23 -15.01
C GLU A 102 -3.39 -9.29 -13.89
N SER A 103 -2.58 -9.14 -12.84
CA SER A 103 -2.83 -8.21 -11.73
C SER A 103 -2.85 -6.77 -12.22
N LYS A 104 -1.90 -6.38 -13.07
CA LYS A 104 -1.84 -5.06 -13.68
C LYS A 104 -3.08 -4.77 -14.50
N ARG A 105 -3.53 -5.74 -15.31
CA ARG A 105 -4.76 -5.60 -16.12
C ARG A 105 -6.00 -5.43 -15.25
N LEU A 106 -6.12 -6.22 -14.18
CA LEU A 106 -7.25 -6.13 -13.24
C LEU A 106 -7.25 -4.79 -12.49
N LEU A 107 -6.11 -4.34 -12.00
CA LEU A 107 -6.01 -3.06 -11.30
C LEU A 107 -6.23 -1.87 -12.26
N SER A 108 -5.77 -1.98 -13.50
CA SER A 108 -6.04 -0.97 -14.54
C SER A 108 -7.53 -0.82 -14.83
N SER A 109 -8.31 -1.91 -14.79
CA SER A 109 -9.77 -1.84 -15.03
C SER A 109 -10.53 -1.07 -13.94
N ILE A 110 -9.96 -0.96 -12.73
CA ILE A 110 -10.51 -0.16 -11.62
C ILE A 110 -9.88 1.23 -11.50
N GLY A 111 -9.05 1.64 -12.46
CA GLY A 111 -8.39 2.95 -12.49
C GLY A 111 -7.19 3.07 -11.55
N THR A 112 -6.63 1.96 -11.10
CA THR A 112 -5.36 1.91 -10.35
C THR A 112 -4.24 1.32 -11.20
N ASN A 113 -3.00 1.38 -10.73
CA ASN A 113 -1.87 0.73 -11.38
C ASN A 113 -0.95 0.10 -10.33
N LEU A 114 -0.17 -0.90 -10.72
CA LEU A 114 0.96 -1.39 -9.93
C LEU A 114 2.19 -0.51 -10.16
N ARG A 115 2.96 -0.27 -9.11
CA ARG A 115 4.24 0.42 -9.16
C ARG A 115 5.22 -0.20 -8.16
N ASP A 116 6.46 0.25 -8.17
CA ASP A 116 7.52 -0.17 -7.23
C ASP A 116 7.63 -1.70 -7.12
N CYS A 117 7.41 -2.39 -8.24
CA CYS A 117 7.42 -3.84 -8.35
C CYS A 117 8.85 -4.37 -8.21
N LEU A 118 9.06 -5.30 -7.28
CA LEU A 118 10.35 -5.91 -7.03
C LEU A 118 10.22 -7.41 -6.69
N SER A 119 11.07 -8.24 -7.28
CA SER A 119 11.18 -9.67 -7.02
C SER A 119 12.60 -10.04 -6.61
N ASN A 120 12.75 -11.18 -5.92
CA ASN A 120 14.05 -11.80 -5.65
C ASN A 120 14.69 -12.49 -6.89
N SER A 121 14.02 -12.44 -8.04
CA SER A 121 14.52 -13.00 -9.31
C SER A 121 14.94 -11.88 -10.25
N ALA A 122 16.23 -11.85 -10.61
CA ALA A 122 16.77 -10.91 -11.58
C ALA A 122 16.08 -11.03 -12.96
N THR A 123 15.75 -12.25 -13.38
CA THR A 123 15.02 -12.53 -14.61
C THR A 123 13.64 -11.88 -14.61
N VAL A 124 12.90 -12.02 -13.50
CA VAL A 124 11.58 -11.38 -13.35
C VAL A 124 11.73 -9.87 -13.38
N ASN A 125 12.65 -9.31 -12.59
CA ASN A 125 12.87 -7.86 -12.53
C ASN A 125 13.17 -7.25 -13.89
N LYS A 126 14.00 -7.92 -14.71
CA LYS A 126 14.34 -7.46 -16.07
C LYS A 126 13.12 -7.39 -17.01
N ASN A 127 12.12 -8.25 -16.79
CA ASN A 127 10.92 -8.36 -17.62
C ASN A 127 9.73 -7.52 -17.10
N ILE A 128 9.81 -6.95 -15.89
CA ILE A 128 8.85 -5.94 -15.42
C ILE A 128 9.02 -4.66 -16.24
N ALA A 129 7.92 -3.99 -16.62
CA ALA A 129 7.98 -2.71 -17.30
C ALA A 129 8.76 -1.67 -16.49
N GLU A 130 9.62 -0.88 -17.13
CA GLU A 130 10.48 0.10 -16.45
C GLU A 130 9.68 1.11 -15.62
N SER A 131 8.48 1.48 -16.08
CA SER A 131 7.55 2.37 -15.36
C SER A 131 7.05 1.82 -14.03
N ASP A 132 7.06 0.49 -13.87
CA ASP A 132 6.50 -0.19 -12.71
C ASP A 132 7.58 -0.74 -11.79
N ARG A 133 8.83 -0.84 -12.29
CA ARG A 133 9.95 -1.46 -11.57
C ARG A 133 10.41 -0.58 -10.43
N ALA A 134 10.71 -1.19 -9.28
CA ALA A 134 11.35 -0.47 -8.19
C ALA A 134 12.72 0.10 -8.61
N ALA A 135 13.01 1.33 -8.20
CA ALA A 135 14.29 2.00 -8.48
C ALA A 135 15.47 1.42 -7.68
N SER A 136 15.18 0.66 -6.63
CA SER A 136 16.15 0.07 -5.71
C SER A 136 15.87 -1.42 -5.55
N THR A 137 16.93 -2.20 -5.32
CA THR A 137 16.83 -3.61 -4.91
C THR A 137 16.52 -3.78 -3.42
N GLU A 138 16.47 -2.67 -2.69
CA GLU A 138 16.10 -2.60 -1.29
C GLU A 138 14.89 -1.68 -1.13
N ILE A 139 13.81 -2.22 -0.57
CA ILE A 139 12.54 -1.50 -0.40
C ILE A 139 11.93 -1.77 0.97
N LYS A 140 11.06 -0.86 1.41
CA LYS A 140 10.36 -0.99 2.67
C LYS A 140 9.03 -1.69 2.45
N VAL A 141 8.88 -2.89 2.98
CA VAL A 141 7.65 -3.69 2.93
C VAL A 141 7.08 -3.77 4.33
N LEU A 142 5.86 -3.25 4.54
CA LEU A 142 5.16 -3.30 5.83
C LEU A 142 5.96 -2.72 7.02
N GLY A 143 6.80 -1.72 6.78
CA GLY A 143 7.63 -1.13 7.82
C GLY A 143 9.02 -1.74 7.96
N MET A 144 9.30 -2.86 7.29
CA MET A 144 10.56 -3.60 7.37
C MET A 144 11.38 -3.40 6.09
N GLN A 145 12.70 -3.44 6.20
CA GLN A 145 13.57 -3.35 5.03
C GLN A 145 13.69 -4.74 4.40
N TRP A 146 13.40 -4.88 3.11
CA TRP A 146 13.61 -6.11 2.36
C TRP A 146 14.67 -5.88 1.29
N ASN A 147 15.69 -6.75 1.27
CA ASN A 147 16.71 -6.81 0.22
C ASN A 147 16.37 -7.97 -0.72
N ALA A 148 16.04 -7.64 -1.97
CA ALA A 148 15.61 -8.64 -2.94
C ALA A 148 16.76 -9.52 -3.48
N ILE A 149 18.02 -9.07 -3.40
CA ILE A 149 19.17 -9.85 -3.88
C ILE A 149 19.47 -11.00 -2.92
N GLY A 150 19.56 -10.69 -1.63
CA GLY A 150 19.81 -11.67 -0.56
C GLY A 150 18.55 -12.37 -0.06
N ASP A 151 17.36 -11.91 -0.50
CA ASP A 151 16.06 -12.30 0.01
C ASP A 151 15.97 -12.23 1.55
N THR A 152 16.46 -11.12 2.11
CA THR A 152 16.56 -10.92 3.56
C THR A 152 15.68 -9.75 4.02
N ILE A 153 14.99 -9.95 5.15
CA ILE A 153 14.24 -8.90 5.83
C ILE A 153 15.04 -8.45 7.04
N THR A 154 15.29 -7.14 7.16
CA THR A 154 15.97 -6.53 8.31
C THR A 154 14.97 -5.79 9.19
N LEU A 155 14.99 -6.13 10.48
CA LEU A 155 14.23 -5.45 11.52
C LEU A 155 15.15 -4.43 12.22
N GLY A 156 14.88 -3.14 12.03
CA GLY A 156 15.52 -2.11 12.83
C GLY A 156 14.95 -2.12 14.25
N CYS A 157 15.67 -2.73 15.20
CA CYS A 157 15.33 -2.58 16.61
C CYS A 157 15.80 -1.20 17.08
N ILE A 158 14.86 -0.26 17.20
CA ILE A 158 15.14 1.00 17.89
C ILE A 158 15.01 0.70 19.38
N GLU A 159 16.13 0.56 20.08
CA GLU A 159 16.12 0.60 21.54
C GLU A 159 15.56 1.97 21.97
N LYS A 160 14.31 1.98 22.43
CA LYS A 160 13.74 3.18 23.02
C LYS A 160 14.38 3.36 24.39
N GLN A 161 15.22 4.36 24.54
CA GLN A 161 15.50 4.92 25.87
C GLN A 161 14.16 5.33 26.49
N ALA A 162 13.87 4.80 27.68
CA ALA A 162 12.58 4.88 28.33
C ALA A 162 12.21 6.33 28.69
N ASN A 163 11.58 7.03 27.75
CA ASN A 163 10.87 8.27 28.03
C ASN A 163 9.40 8.10 27.62
N LYS A 164 8.50 8.40 28.57
CA LYS A 164 7.05 8.13 28.58
C LYS A 164 6.41 8.11 27.17
N THR A 165 6.07 6.92 26.73
CA THR A 165 5.43 6.66 25.43
C THR A 165 3.90 6.72 25.54
N SER A 166 3.23 7.45 24.64
CA SER A 166 1.76 7.42 24.53
C SER A 166 1.25 6.20 23.73
N LYS A 167 0.03 5.73 24.03
CA LYS A 167 -0.61 4.48 23.55
C LYS A 167 -0.67 4.27 22.02
N LYS A 168 -0.32 5.24 21.17
CA LYS A 168 -0.42 5.15 19.69
C LYS A 168 0.63 4.27 19.01
N GLN A 169 1.66 3.78 19.71
CA GLN A 169 2.81 3.10 19.10
C GLN A 169 2.78 1.57 19.10
N PHE A 170 1.79 0.93 19.72
CA PHE A 170 1.80 -0.53 19.94
C PHE A 170 0.93 -1.35 18.97
N SER A 171 -0.03 -0.76 18.26
CA SER A 171 -1.07 -1.55 17.57
C SER A 171 -0.73 -1.97 16.13
N ALA A 172 0.51 -1.82 15.65
CA ALA A 172 0.82 -1.99 14.22
C ALA A 172 1.89 -3.06 13.89
N SER A 173 2.57 -3.67 14.87
CA SER A 173 3.89 -4.24 14.55
C SER A 173 4.19 -5.68 14.95
N SER A 174 3.26 -6.49 15.49
CA SER A 174 3.71 -7.82 15.98
C SER A 174 2.79 -9.01 15.77
N VAL A 175 1.48 -8.87 15.59
CA VAL A 175 0.60 -10.04 15.52
C VAL A 175 0.16 -10.39 14.09
N ASP A 176 -0.08 -9.41 13.21
CA ASP A 176 -0.58 -9.69 11.85
C ASP A 176 0.53 -9.91 10.79
N ILE A 177 1.71 -9.31 10.98
CA ILE A 177 2.81 -9.37 10.00
C ILE A 177 3.43 -10.78 9.95
N VAL A 178 3.59 -11.42 11.12
CA VAL A 178 4.16 -12.77 11.24
C VAL A 178 3.26 -13.80 10.59
N THR A 179 1.93 -13.66 10.70
CA THR A 179 0.96 -14.56 10.05
C THR A 179 1.03 -14.48 8.53
N ILE A 180 1.21 -13.28 7.95
CA ILE A 180 1.35 -13.12 6.50
C ILE A 180 2.68 -13.71 6.03
N ILE A 181 3.80 -13.41 6.68
CA ILE A 181 5.11 -13.96 6.29
C ILE A 181 5.14 -15.49 6.40
N LEU A 182 4.63 -16.05 7.51
CA LEU A 182 4.57 -17.50 7.72
C LEU A 182 3.62 -18.20 6.74
N ALA A 183 2.50 -17.56 6.37
CA ALA A 183 1.58 -18.12 5.37
C ALA A 183 2.21 -18.21 3.96
N TYR A 184 3.18 -17.33 3.66
CA TYR A 184 3.90 -17.34 2.38
C TYR A 184 5.17 -18.18 2.37
N TYR A 185 5.85 -18.36 3.51
CA TYR A 185 7.08 -19.16 3.61
C TYR A 185 6.85 -20.68 3.77
N HIS A 186 5.62 -21.11 4.10
CA HIS A 186 5.26 -22.53 4.32
C HIS A 186 4.46 -23.18 3.16
N ARG A 187 4.59 -22.69 1.93
CA ARG A 187 4.12 -23.37 0.71
C ARG A 187 5.27 -23.59 -0.26
#